data_AF-A0A1G9FQH2-F1
#
_entry.id   AF-A0A1G9FQH2-F1
#
_cell.length_a   1.000
_cell.length_b   1.000
_cell.length_c   1.000
_cell.angle_alpha   90.00
_cell.angle_beta   90.00
_cell.angle_gamma   90.00
#
_symmetry.space_group_name_H-M   'P 1'
#
loop_
_entity.id
_entity.type
_entity.pdbx_description
1 polymer ?
#
loop_
_entity_poly.entity_id
_entity_poly.type
_entity_poly.pdbx_seq_one_letter_code
_entity_poly.pdbx_strand_id
1 'polypeptide(L)'
;MQTDPDARDEGVAQPGVEFQDCTRVQITGTYEDVLLGVTFVSDDGETGTVVDSVGGVDGERTIDSAVEFDLSPESTVIEYAELFESEAAIPGLGDVRVENPQFEDCYLERVDGENGGLGSSPYAEFLDCETVRVTEPAAEVLLSLFWWDERGQLGTITEPVGSVEEERTISATTEFGTFAYGPVITGVELFDAGTPTVPGGGDVSVRNPDAESCATSIRDAYDGPDELDESPPERS
;
A
#
# COMPACT_ATOMS: atom_id res chain seq x y z
N MET A 1 -4.45 -30.71 -42.76
CA MET A 1 -3.84 -30.01 -41.62
C MET A 1 -4.93 -29.87 -40.57
N GLN A 2 -4.86 -30.70 -39.53
CA GLN A 2 -5.72 -30.60 -38.35
C GLN A 2 -5.09 -29.53 -37.46
N THR A 3 -5.88 -28.52 -37.08
CA THR A 3 -5.54 -27.57 -36.02
C THR A 3 -5.79 -28.25 -34.69
N ASP A 4 -4.73 -28.37 -33.90
CA ASP A 4 -4.73 -28.90 -32.54
C ASP A 4 -5.50 -27.93 -31.62
N PRO A 5 -6.54 -28.37 -30.90
CA PRO A 5 -7.31 -27.53 -29.97
C PRO A 5 -6.76 -27.50 -28.53
N ASP A 6 -5.59 -28.06 -28.26
CA ASP A 6 -4.99 -28.16 -26.91
C ASP A 6 -3.83 -27.16 -26.68
N ALA A 7 -3.93 -25.95 -27.23
CA ALA A 7 -3.15 -24.82 -26.72
C ALA A 7 -3.75 -24.40 -25.39
N ARG A 8 -3.40 -25.14 -24.33
CA ARG A 8 -3.64 -24.72 -22.96
C ARG A 8 -2.90 -23.41 -22.76
N ASP A 9 -3.68 -22.42 -22.39
CA ASP A 9 -3.26 -21.13 -21.86
C ASP A 9 -2.11 -21.37 -20.86
N GLU A 10 -0.88 -21.13 -21.31
CA GLU A 10 0.30 -21.08 -20.44
C GLU A 10 0.15 -19.80 -19.64
N GLY A 11 -0.58 -19.93 -18.53
CA GLY A 11 -0.80 -18.86 -17.57
C GLY A 11 0.52 -18.19 -17.25
N VAL A 12 0.55 -16.87 -17.38
CA VAL A 12 1.63 -16.01 -16.92
C VAL A 12 2.01 -16.50 -15.52
N ALA A 13 3.24 -17.00 -15.36
CA ALA A 13 3.75 -17.39 -14.05
C ALA A 13 3.59 -16.17 -13.14
N GLN A 14 2.66 -16.26 -12.19
CA GLN A 14 2.49 -15.21 -11.21
C GLN A 14 3.82 -15.05 -10.47
N PRO A 15 4.16 -13.83 -10.00
CA PRO A 15 5.25 -13.67 -9.06
C PRO A 15 5.12 -14.72 -7.95
N GLY A 16 6.24 -15.20 -7.39
CA GLY A 16 6.24 -16.31 -6.44
C GLY A 16 5.60 -15.95 -5.10
N VAL A 17 4.31 -15.64 -5.08
CA VAL A 17 3.49 -15.36 -3.90
C VAL A 17 2.27 -16.25 -4.01
N GLU A 18 2.11 -17.16 -3.06
CA GLU A 18 0.97 -18.07 -2.97
C GLU A 18 0.32 -17.92 -1.59
N PHE A 19 -0.87 -17.32 -1.54
CA PHE A 19 -1.68 -17.29 -0.31
C PHE A 19 -2.23 -18.69 -0.06
N GLN A 20 -1.83 -19.29 1.06
CA GLN A 20 -2.21 -20.65 1.43
C GLN A 20 -3.51 -20.67 2.25
N ASP A 21 -3.70 -19.66 3.08
CA ASP A 21 -4.91 -19.35 3.83
C ASP A 21 -4.87 -17.88 4.30
N CYS A 22 -5.79 -17.48 5.18
CA CYS A 22 -5.88 -16.08 5.60
C CYS A 22 -4.67 -15.59 6.40
N THR A 23 -3.88 -16.45 7.04
CA THR A 23 -2.70 -16.01 7.81
C THR A 23 -1.38 -16.43 7.18
N ARG A 24 -1.40 -17.28 6.15
CA ARG A 24 -0.18 -17.83 5.57
C ARG A 24 -0.01 -17.51 4.10
N VAL A 25 1.18 -17.03 3.77
CA VAL A 25 1.63 -16.80 2.40
C VAL A 25 2.98 -17.48 2.17
N GLN A 26 3.13 -18.15 1.04
CA GLN A 26 4.41 -18.69 0.58
C GLN A 26 5.03 -17.75 -0.44
N ILE A 27 6.26 -17.35 -0.18
CA ILE A 27 7.07 -16.52 -1.07
C ILE A 27 8.17 -17.39 -1.68
N THR A 28 8.31 -17.35 -3.01
CA THR A 28 9.33 -18.02 -3.80
C THR A 28 10.09 -17.00 -4.65
N GLY A 29 11.41 -16.94 -4.48
CA GLY A 29 12.29 -16.00 -5.17
C GLY A 29 13.44 -15.55 -4.28
N THR A 30 14.14 -14.52 -4.72
CA THR A 30 15.19 -13.85 -3.92
C THR A 30 14.80 -12.37 -3.80
N TYR A 31 14.41 -11.97 -2.60
CA TYR A 31 13.97 -10.62 -2.25
C TYR A 31 14.72 -10.15 -1.00
N GLU A 32 15.20 -8.92 -1.02
CA GLU A 32 15.91 -8.30 0.12
C GLU A 32 14.95 -8.07 1.29
N ASP A 33 13.68 -7.77 1.00
CA ASP A 33 12.65 -7.64 2.01
C ASP A 33 11.26 -8.03 1.50
N VAL A 34 10.38 -8.38 2.43
CA VAL A 34 8.97 -8.63 2.18
C VAL A 34 8.18 -7.85 3.22
N LEU A 35 7.17 -7.14 2.77
CA LEU A 35 6.22 -6.42 3.62
C LEU A 35 4.86 -7.10 3.51
N LEU A 36 4.21 -7.32 4.65
CA LEU A 36 2.84 -7.80 4.69
C LEU A 36 1.91 -6.71 5.21
N GLY A 37 0.79 -6.51 4.52
CA GLY A 37 -0.35 -5.80 5.10
C GLY A 37 -1.31 -6.82 5.70
N VAL A 38 -1.68 -6.61 6.95
CA VAL A 38 -2.43 -7.59 7.75
C VAL A 38 -3.47 -6.87 8.58
N THR A 39 -4.73 -7.23 8.40
CA THR A 39 -5.81 -6.81 9.30
C THR A 39 -5.97 -7.82 10.42
N PHE A 40 -6.31 -7.37 11.63
CA PHE A 40 -6.60 -8.23 12.77
C PHE A 40 -7.62 -7.63 13.72
N VAL A 41 -8.22 -8.45 14.60
CA VAL A 41 -9.01 -7.97 15.76
C VAL A 41 -8.19 -8.19 17.03
N SER A 42 -7.96 -7.11 17.76
CA SER A 42 -7.28 -7.10 19.06
C SER A 42 -8.10 -7.74 20.19
N ASP A 43 -7.47 -8.00 21.33
CA ASP A 43 -8.13 -8.58 22.51
C ASP A 43 -9.31 -7.73 23.03
N ASP A 44 -9.28 -6.41 22.78
CA ASP A 44 -10.33 -5.47 23.17
C ASP A 44 -11.49 -5.43 22.16
N GLY A 45 -11.41 -6.23 21.08
CA GLY A 45 -12.42 -6.33 20.04
C GLY A 45 -12.33 -5.24 18.97
N GLU A 46 -11.26 -4.46 18.95
CA GLU A 46 -11.01 -3.42 17.95
C GLU A 46 -10.23 -3.99 16.77
N THR A 47 -10.67 -3.64 15.55
CA THR A 47 -9.93 -3.96 14.32
C THR A 47 -8.71 -3.05 14.19
N GLY A 48 -7.57 -3.63 13.85
CA GLY A 48 -6.33 -2.92 13.56
C GLY A 48 -5.63 -3.50 12.35
N THR A 49 -4.66 -2.76 11.82
CA THR A 49 -3.85 -3.22 10.70
C THR A 49 -2.36 -3.05 11.01
N VAL A 50 -1.58 -4.06 10.64
CA VAL A 50 -0.11 -4.01 10.64
C VAL A 50 0.37 -3.98 9.19
N VAL A 51 1.30 -3.09 8.91
CA VAL A 51 2.02 -3.00 7.63
C VAL A 51 3.49 -2.94 7.96
N ASP A 52 4.17 -4.09 7.95
CA ASP A 52 5.54 -4.17 8.42
C ASP A 52 6.36 -5.25 7.68
N SER A 53 7.68 -5.08 7.75
CA SER A 53 8.67 -5.99 7.19
C SER A 53 8.69 -7.31 7.96
N VAL A 54 8.71 -8.41 7.22
CA VAL A 54 8.94 -9.77 7.73
C VAL A 54 10.34 -10.30 7.34
N GLY A 55 11.16 -9.44 6.74
CA GLY A 55 12.52 -9.71 6.31
C GLY A 55 12.63 -10.43 4.96
N GLY A 56 13.86 -10.46 4.44
CA GLY A 56 14.18 -11.05 3.13
C GLY A 56 13.87 -12.55 2.99
N VAL A 57 13.78 -12.96 1.73
CA VAL A 57 13.53 -14.34 1.29
C VAL A 57 14.60 -14.73 0.29
N ASP A 58 15.27 -15.87 0.51
CA ASP A 58 16.19 -16.47 -0.46
C ASP A 58 15.75 -17.93 -0.73
N GLY A 59 15.14 -18.15 -1.88
CA GLY A 59 14.57 -19.43 -2.27
C GLY A 59 13.07 -19.49 -2.00
N GLU A 60 12.66 -20.19 -0.93
CA GLU A 60 11.25 -20.39 -0.58
C GLU A 60 11.06 -20.18 0.92
N ARG A 61 10.07 -19.36 1.31
CA ARG A 61 9.68 -19.13 2.70
C ARG A 61 8.17 -19.07 2.83
N THR A 62 7.62 -19.86 3.75
CA THR A 62 6.24 -19.67 4.22
C THR A 62 6.25 -18.74 5.43
N ILE A 63 5.40 -17.74 5.38
CA ILE A 63 5.28 -16.68 6.39
C ILE A 63 3.89 -16.79 6.99
N ASP A 64 3.80 -16.87 8.31
CA ASP A 64 2.55 -16.87 9.07
C ASP A 64 2.43 -15.52 9.79
N SER A 65 1.56 -14.64 9.30
CA SER A 65 1.45 -13.27 9.80
C SER A 65 1.03 -13.21 11.27
N ALA A 66 0.22 -14.17 11.73
CA ALA A 66 -0.17 -14.22 13.13
C ALA A 66 1.04 -14.50 14.04
N VAL A 67 1.98 -15.34 13.58
CA VAL A 67 3.20 -15.64 14.34
C VAL A 67 4.22 -14.51 14.21
N GLU A 68 4.44 -13.98 13.01
CA GLU A 68 5.43 -12.93 12.78
C GLU A 68 5.11 -11.64 13.54
N PHE A 69 3.82 -11.30 13.66
CA PHE A 69 3.36 -10.07 14.32
C PHE A 69 2.79 -10.27 15.73
N ASP A 70 2.89 -11.48 16.29
CA ASP A 70 2.34 -11.83 17.61
C ASP A 70 0.84 -11.49 17.75
N LEU A 71 0.05 -11.88 16.73
CA LEU A 71 -1.39 -11.64 16.62
C LEU A 71 -2.20 -12.93 16.80
N SER A 72 -3.49 -12.79 17.10
CA SER A 72 -4.40 -13.93 17.18
C SER A 72 -4.68 -14.51 15.79
N PRO A 73 -4.41 -15.81 15.54
CA PRO A 73 -4.65 -16.42 14.23
C PRO A 73 -6.14 -16.53 13.86
N GLU A 74 -7.03 -16.45 14.85
CA GLU A 74 -8.48 -16.54 14.62
C GLU A 74 -9.07 -15.22 14.08
N SER A 75 -8.38 -14.10 14.29
CA SER A 75 -8.82 -12.78 13.83
C SER A 75 -7.89 -12.14 12.81
N THR A 76 -6.77 -12.78 12.46
CA THR A 76 -5.75 -12.22 11.56
C THR A 76 -6.04 -12.61 10.10
N VAL A 77 -5.89 -11.62 9.21
CA VAL A 77 -6.05 -11.78 7.76
C VAL A 77 -4.95 -11.00 7.03
N ILE A 78 -4.19 -11.67 6.18
CA ILE A 78 -3.27 -11.02 5.25
C ILE A 78 -4.08 -10.35 4.14
N GLU A 79 -3.92 -9.05 3.99
CA GLU A 79 -4.46 -8.26 2.87
C GLU A 79 -3.62 -8.46 1.61
N TYR A 80 -2.31 -8.38 1.74
CA TYR A 80 -1.38 -8.44 0.61
C TYR A 80 0.04 -8.79 1.05
N ALA A 81 0.86 -9.17 0.07
CA ALA A 81 2.30 -9.26 0.20
C ALA A 81 2.98 -8.33 -0.82
N GLU A 82 4.02 -7.64 -0.39
CA GLU A 82 4.79 -6.69 -1.18
C GLU A 82 6.27 -7.05 -1.08
N LEU A 83 6.94 -7.22 -2.22
CA LEU A 83 8.29 -7.78 -2.34
C LEU A 83 9.25 -6.71 -2.84
N PHE A 84 10.45 -6.67 -2.26
CA PHE A 84 11.48 -5.69 -2.57
C PHE A 84 12.77 -6.41 -3.02
N GLU A 85 13.21 -6.15 -4.24
CA GLU A 85 14.48 -6.63 -4.81
C GLU A 85 15.66 -5.73 -4.39
N SER A 86 15.40 -4.53 -3.88
CA SER A 86 16.43 -3.57 -3.42
C SER A 86 16.06 -2.90 -2.09
N GLU A 87 17.04 -2.27 -1.43
CA GLU A 87 16.95 -1.89 -0.01
C GLU A 87 15.90 -0.81 0.32
N ALA A 88 15.37 -0.92 1.55
CA ALA A 88 14.28 -0.20 2.22
C ALA A 88 12.84 -0.57 1.76
N ALA A 89 12.19 -1.46 2.51
CA ALA A 89 10.77 -1.75 2.37
C ALA A 89 9.93 -0.53 2.77
N ILE A 90 9.38 0.15 1.78
CA ILE A 90 8.44 1.25 1.97
C ILE A 90 7.09 0.79 1.46
N PRO A 91 6.04 0.79 2.31
CA PRO A 91 4.71 0.39 1.88
C PRO A 91 4.25 1.10 0.61
N GLY A 92 3.77 0.35 -0.36
CA GLY A 92 3.27 0.86 -1.64
C GLY A 92 4.33 1.15 -2.71
N LEU A 93 5.60 0.80 -2.49
CA LEU A 93 6.71 0.98 -3.43
C LEU A 93 7.48 -0.32 -3.77
N GLY A 94 6.94 -1.49 -3.45
CA GLY A 94 7.55 -2.78 -3.74
C GLY A 94 7.58 -3.09 -5.23
N ASP A 95 8.64 -3.78 -5.65
CA ASP A 95 8.83 -4.24 -7.03
C ASP A 95 7.70 -5.17 -7.48
N VAL A 96 7.16 -5.93 -6.53
CA VAL A 96 6.02 -6.81 -6.75
C VAL A 96 5.04 -6.66 -5.60
N ARG A 97 3.77 -6.41 -5.93
CA ARG A 97 2.69 -6.42 -4.96
C ARG A 97 1.61 -7.39 -5.40
N VAL A 98 1.21 -8.28 -4.50
CA VAL A 98 0.16 -9.28 -4.75
C VAL A 98 -0.88 -9.17 -3.66
N GLU A 99 -2.11 -8.84 -4.06
CA GLU A 99 -3.27 -8.81 -3.18
C GLU A 99 -3.72 -10.24 -2.87
N ASN A 100 -4.16 -10.50 -1.63
CA ASN A 100 -4.70 -11.79 -1.25
C ASN A 100 -6.05 -12.01 -1.98
N PRO A 101 -6.15 -12.98 -2.90
CA PRO A 101 -7.39 -13.20 -3.66
C PRO A 101 -8.53 -13.71 -2.78
N GLN A 102 -8.24 -14.18 -1.57
CA GLN A 102 -9.21 -14.66 -0.59
C GLN A 102 -9.51 -13.62 0.49
N PHE A 103 -8.98 -12.38 0.36
CA PHE A 103 -9.09 -11.36 1.40
C PHE A 103 -10.53 -11.15 1.87
N GLU A 104 -11.47 -10.95 0.95
CA GLU A 104 -12.88 -10.69 1.28
C GLU A 104 -13.52 -11.82 2.09
N ASP A 105 -13.34 -13.07 1.65
CA ASP A 105 -13.87 -14.25 2.35
C ASP A 105 -13.23 -14.40 3.73
N CYS A 106 -11.91 -14.19 3.82
CA CYS A 106 -11.16 -14.27 5.06
C CYS A 106 -11.55 -13.17 6.06
N TYR A 107 -11.71 -11.94 5.56
CA TYR A 107 -12.10 -10.78 6.34
C TYR A 107 -13.52 -10.97 6.89
N LEU A 108 -14.48 -11.42 6.07
CA LEU A 108 -15.84 -11.70 6.52
C LEU A 108 -15.93 -12.90 7.50
N GLU A 109 -15.05 -13.89 7.37
CA GLU A 109 -15.01 -15.04 8.28
C GLU A 109 -14.45 -14.64 9.66
N ARG A 110 -13.45 -13.77 9.71
CA ARG A 110 -12.57 -13.60 10.89
C ARG A 110 -12.61 -12.23 11.54
N VAL A 111 -12.91 -11.19 10.77
CA VAL A 111 -12.84 -9.79 11.20
C VAL A 111 -14.23 -9.18 11.23
N ASP A 112 -15.00 -9.32 10.16
CA ASP A 112 -16.22 -8.58 9.96
C ASP A 112 -17.45 -9.49 9.81
N GLY A 113 -18.28 -9.52 10.85
CA GLY A 113 -19.61 -10.09 10.74
C GLY A 113 -20.48 -9.20 9.84
N GLU A 114 -20.52 -9.52 8.54
CA GLU A 114 -21.39 -8.90 7.53
C GLU A 114 -21.29 -7.35 7.48
N ASN A 115 -20.33 -6.74 6.78
CA ASN A 115 -20.48 -5.61 5.81
C ASN A 115 -19.14 -4.88 5.52
N GLY A 116 -18.42 -5.26 4.45
CA GLY A 116 -17.27 -4.46 3.98
C GLY A 116 -16.73 -4.90 2.60
N GLY A 117 -17.36 -4.43 1.52
CA GLY A 117 -16.92 -4.73 0.14
C GLY A 117 -15.99 -3.66 -0.44
N LEU A 118 -14.81 -4.07 -0.93
CA LEU A 118 -13.84 -3.21 -1.63
C LEU A 118 -14.17 -3.13 -3.13
N GLY A 119 -14.86 -2.07 -3.55
CA GLY A 119 -15.05 -1.72 -4.96
C GLY A 119 -15.10 -0.22 -5.13
N SER A 120 -14.39 0.31 -6.14
CA SER A 120 -14.39 1.70 -6.63
C SER A 120 -15.03 2.70 -5.64
N SER A 121 -14.25 3.14 -4.67
CA SER A 121 -14.75 3.79 -3.47
C SER A 121 -15.60 5.04 -3.77
N PRO A 122 -16.90 5.08 -3.41
CA PRO A 122 -17.71 6.30 -3.43
C PRO A 122 -17.31 7.29 -2.31
N TYR A 123 -16.28 6.99 -1.52
CA TYR A 123 -15.91 7.74 -0.31
C TYR A 123 -14.75 8.73 -0.53
N ALA A 124 -13.87 8.47 -1.50
CA ALA A 124 -12.78 9.38 -1.83
C ALA A 124 -12.34 9.33 -3.30
N GLU A 125 -12.08 10.49 -3.88
CA GLU A 125 -11.59 10.71 -5.25
C GLU A 125 -10.21 11.39 -5.20
N PHE A 126 -9.16 10.73 -5.68
CA PHE A 126 -7.83 11.35 -5.84
C PHE A 126 -7.84 12.24 -7.08
N LEU A 127 -7.65 13.54 -6.89
CA LEU A 127 -7.72 14.53 -7.96
C LEU A 127 -6.37 14.72 -8.66
N ASP A 128 -5.30 14.59 -7.89
CA ASP A 128 -3.91 14.65 -8.33
C ASP A 128 -3.01 13.99 -7.26
N CYS A 129 -1.69 14.09 -7.42
CA CYS A 129 -0.72 13.46 -6.52
C CYS A 129 -0.81 13.95 -5.08
N GLU A 130 -1.27 15.18 -4.83
CA GLU A 130 -1.29 15.78 -3.49
C GLU A 130 -2.68 16.15 -2.99
N THR A 131 -3.73 15.84 -3.75
CA THR A 131 -5.10 16.26 -3.44
C THR A 131 -6.08 15.10 -3.53
N VAL A 132 -6.86 14.93 -2.47
CA VAL A 132 -7.98 13.98 -2.41
C VAL A 132 -9.27 14.70 -2.04
N ARG A 133 -10.39 14.31 -2.64
CA ARG A 133 -11.73 14.73 -2.24
C ARG A 133 -12.40 13.59 -1.49
N VAL A 134 -12.67 13.79 -0.22
CA VAL A 134 -13.53 12.91 0.58
C VAL A 134 -14.98 13.33 0.33
N THR A 135 -15.80 12.39 -0.13
CA THR A 135 -17.16 12.62 -0.64
C THR A 135 -18.26 12.21 0.32
N GLU A 136 -17.90 11.62 1.46
CA GLU A 136 -18.81 11.18 2.51
C GLU A 136 -18.39 11.75 3.87
N PRO A 137 -19.32 11.86 4.84
CA PRO A 137 -19.01 12.31 6.19
C PRO A 137 -18.03 11.37 6.90
N ALA A 138 -17.12 11.95 7.68
CA ALA A 138 -16.17 11.23 8.53
C ALA A 138 -15.93 12.04 9.82
N ALA A 139 -15.91 11.37 10.97
CA ALA A 139 -15.59 12.03 12.24
C ALA A 139 -14.12 12.43 12.34
N GLU A 140 -13.24 11.67 11.69
CA GLU A 140 -11.82 11.98 11.55
C GLU A 140 -11.30 11.38 10.24
N VAL A 141 -10.30 12.01 9.63
CA VAL A 141 -9.67 11.53 8.40
C VAL A 141 -8.17 11.41 8.64
N LEU A 142 -7.57 10.26 8.36
CA LEU A 142 -6.12 10.14 8.23
C LEU A 142 -5.70 10.24 6.78
N LEU A 143 -4.61 10.97 6.55
CA LEU A 143 -3.98 11.06 5.24
C LEU A 143 -2.58 10.46 5.32
N SER A 144 -2.30 9.50 4.43
CA SER A 144 -0.97 8.89 4.27
C SER A 144 -0.29 9.43 3.02
N LEU A 145 0.97 9.85 3.14
CA LEU A 145 1.75 10.35 2.02
C LEU A 145 3.26 10.17 2.22
N PHE A 146 4.00 10.30 1.12
CA PHE A 146 5.46 10.42 1.14
C PHE A 146 5.96 11.57 0.27
N TRP A 147 7.22 11.96 0.48
CA TRP A 147 7.93 12.97 -0.30
C TRP A 147 9.44 12.69 -0.27
N TRP A 148 10.21 13.39 -1.10
CA TRP A 148 11.68 13.44 -0.97
C TRP A 148 12.11 14.83 -0.48
N ASP A 149 13.06 14.86 0.45
CA ASP A 149 13.70 16.09 0.90
C ASP A 149 14.72 16.62 -0.14
N GLU A 150 15.34 17.78 0.13
CA GLU A 150 16.33 18.40 -0.75
C GLU A 150 17.55 17.52 -1.08
N ARG A 151 17.79 16.46 -0.29
CA ARG A 151 18.89 15.50 -0.48
C ARG A 151 18.46 14.23 -1.20
N GLY A 152 17.19 14.16 -1.62
CA GLY A 152 16.61 12.95 -2.19
C GLY A 152 16.33 11.88 -1.14
N GLN A 153 16.28 12.20 0.15
CA GLN A 153 15.88 11.25 1.19
C GLN A 153 14.35 11.22 1.32
N LEU A 154 13.79 10.01 1.39
CA LEU A 154 12.35 9.82 1.58
C LEU A 154 11.91 10.23 2.99
N GLY A 155 10.79 10.95 3.06
CA GLY A 155 10.00 11.18 4.26
C GLY A 155 8.58 10.64 4.06
N THR A 156 7.97 10.17 5.14
CA THR A 156 6.58 9.69 5.17
C THR A 156 5.83 10.36 6.31
N ILE A 157 4.52 10.50 6.16
CA ILE A 157 3.62 10.97 7.22
C ILE A 157 2.26 10.32 7.06
N THR A 158 1.67 9.93 8.18
CA THR A 158 0.32 9.39 8.28
C THR A 158 -0.30 10.02 9.52
N GLU A 159 -1.10 11.07 9.31
CA GLU A 159 -1.59 11.93 10.39
C GLU A 159 -3.05 12.34 10.15
N PRO A 160 -3.81 12.64 11.22
CA PRO A 160 -5.17 13.12 11.12
C PRO A 160 -5.24 14.55 10.54
N VAL A 161 -6.24 14.81 9.70
CA VAL A 161 -6.47 16.10 9.02
C VAL A 161 -7.83 16.73 9.36
N GLY A 162 -8.55 16.15 10.32
CA GLY A 162 -9.83 16.63 10.82
C GLY A 162 -11.04 15.98 10.17
N SER A 163 -12.21 16.28 10.74
CA SER A 163 -13.50 15.74 10.31
C SER A 163 -13.98 16.27 8.94
N VAL A 164 -14.95 15.56 8.37
CA VAL A 164 -15.69 15.93 7.15
C VAL A 164 -17.19 15.81 7.46
N GLU A 165 -17.96 16.90 7.29
CA GLU A 165 -19.40 16.87 7.55
C GLU A 165 -20.23 16.38 6.35
N GLU A 166 -19.82 16.72 5.13
CA GLU A 166 -20.50 16.33 3.88
C GLU A 166 -19.46 15.95 2.82
N GLU A 167 -18.70 16.94 2.33
CA GLU A 167 -17.62 16.75 1.37
C GLU A 167 -16.46 17.68 1.72
N ARG A 168 -15.22 17.21 1.57
CA ARG A 168 -14.02 18.05 1.75
C ARG A 168 -12.96 17.67 0.73
N THR A 169 -12.42 18.67 0.05
CA THR A 169 -11.16 18.53 -0.70
C THR A 169 -9.99 18.85 0.22
N ILE A 170 -9.05 17.92 0.33
CA ILE A 170 -7.91 17.96 1.23
C ILE A 170 -6.65 17.94 0.37
N SER A 171 -5.77 18.91 0.59
CA SER A 171 -4.46 19.00 -0.07
C SER A 171 -3.37 18.82 0.97
N ALA A 172 -2.44 17.92 0.71
CA ALA A 172 -1.31 17.62 1.59
C ALA A 172 -0.50 18.88 1.94
N THR A 173 -0.20 19.72 0.95
CA THR A 173 0.56 20.97 1.18
C THR A 173 -0.20 21.97 2.05
N THR A 174 -1.54 21.94 2.03
CA THR A 174 -2.36 22.80 2.89
C THR A 174 -2.35 22.32 4.34
N GLU A 175 -2.44 21.01 4.56
CA GLU A 175 -2.51 20.42 5.91
C GLU A 175 -1.13 20.33 6.59
N PHE A 176 -0.08 19.97 5.84
CA PHE A 176 1.23 19.63 6.39
C PHE A 176 2.34 20.61 6.03
N GLY A 177 2.06 21.58 5.15
CA GLY A 177 3.03 22.57 4.67
C GLY A 177 3.79 22.12 3.42
N THR A 178 4.82 22.87 3.04
CA THR A 178 5.55 22.64 1.79
C THR A 178 6.55 21.50 1.87
N PHE A 179 6.60 20.71 0.80
CA PHE A 179 7.54 19.62 0.58
C PHE A 179 8.59 20.01 -0.47
N ALA A 180 9.79 19.44 -0.39
CA ALA A 180 10.85 19.73 -1.36
C ALA A 180 10.54 19.10 -2.72
N TYR A 181 10.26 17.79 -2.75
CA TYR A 181 9.83 17.06 -3.95
C TYR A 181 8.65 16.13 -3.61
N GLY A 182 7.52 16.33 -4.31
CA GLY A 182 6.23 15.75 -3.94
C GLY A 182 5.29 16.80 -3.35
N PRO A 183 4.30 16.42 -2.52
CA PRO A 183 4.08 15.09 -1.93
C PRO A 183 3.27 14.15 -2.85
N VAL A 184 3.26 12.86 -2.50
CA VAL A 184 2.37 11.85 -3.08
C VAL A 184 1.49 11.27 -1.98
N ILE A 185 0.20 11.56 -2.02
CA ILE A 185 -0.80 10.89 -1.17
C ILE A 185 -0.92 9.45 -1.66
N THR A 186 -0.73 8.50 -0.74
CA THR A 186 -0.85 7.07 -1.01
C THR A 186 -2.20 6.52 -0.62
N GLY A 187 -2.88 7.14 0.35
CA GLY A 187 -4.19 6.72 0.78
C GLY A 187 -4.85 7.66 1.78
N VAL A 188 -6.13 7.41 2.00
CA VAL A 188 -6.98 8.09 2.97
C VAL A 188 -7.76 7.06 3.77
N GLU A 189 -7.86 7.29 5.07
CA GLU A 189 -8.67 6.50 5.99
C GLU A 189 -9.72 7.39 6.63
N LEU A 190 -10.98 6.92 6.66
CA LEU A 190 -12.11 7.63 7.26
C LEU A 190 -12.55 6.89 8.50
N PHE A 191 -12.79 7.63 9.59
CA PHE A 191 -13.19 7.09 10.88
C PHE A 191 -14.56 7.62 11.26
N ASP A 192 -15.41 6.72 11.75
CA ASP A 192 -16.68 7.04 12.36
C ASP A 192 -16.51 7.59 13.79
N ALA A 193 -17.57 8.22 14.29
CA ALA A 193 -17.54 8.81 15.62
C ALA A 193 -17.42 7.74 16.70
N GLY A 194 -16.29 7.75 17.42
CA GLY A 194 -16.02 6.81 18.51
C GLY A 194 -14.98 5.74 18.17
N THR A 195 -14.60 5.61 16.90
CA THR A 195 -13.49 4.74 16.48
C THR A 195 -12.15 5.39 16.85
N PRO A 196 -11.21 4.66 17.49
CA PRO A 196 -9.87 5.17 17.73
C PRO A 196 -9.16 5.51 16.43
N THR A 197 -8.61 6.71 16.35
CA THR A 197 -7.96 7.18 15.14
C THR A 197 -6.51 6.71 15.11
N VAL A 198 -6.29 5.51 14.58
CA VAL A 198 -4.97 4.89 14.42
C VAL A 198 -4.72 4.54 12.95
N PRO A 199 -3.50 4.73 12.42
CA PRO A 199 -3.17 4.32 11.06
C PRO A 199 -3.52 2.84 10.82
N GLY A 200 -4.16 2.57 9.69
CA GLY A 200 -4.65 1.24 9.32
C GLY A 200 -5.97 0.82 9.98
N GLY A 201 -6.51 1.61 10.93
CA GLY A 201 -7.75 1.31 11.65
C GLY A 201 -9.00 1.97 11.07
N GLY A 202 -8.92 2.59 9.89
CA GLY A 202 -10.06 3.31 9.31
C GLY A 202 -11.26 2.41 9.02
N ASP A 203 -12.47 2.88 9.36
CA ASP A 203 -13.74 2.25 8.98
C ASP A 203 -13.89 2.17 7.45
N VAL A 204 -13.31 3.15 6.75
CA VAL A 204 -13.12 3.11 5.30
C VAL A 204 -11.65 3.40 4.99
N SER A 205 -11.04 2.59 4.13
CA SER A 205 -9.70 2.82 3.59
C SER A 205 -9.73 2.90 2.07
N VAL A 206 -9.16 3.98 1.51
CA VAL A 206 -9.10 4.22 0.07
C VAL A 206 -7.68 4.54 -0.34
N ARG A 207 -7.18 3.85 -1.37
CA ARG A 207 -5.81 4.02 -1.88
C ARG A 207 -5.78 4.87 -3.14
N ASN A 208 -4.72 5.63 -3.31
CA ASN A 208 -4.48 6.39 -4.53
C ASN A 208 -4.04 5.44 -5.65
N PRO A 209 -4.86 5.21 -6.70
CA PRO A 209 -4.48 4.33 -7.81
C PRO A 209 -3.31 4.89 -8.63
N ASP A 210 -3.05 6.19 -8.53
CA ASP A 210 -2.02 6.89 -9.28
C ASP A 210 -0.75 7.14 -8.44
N ALA A 211 -0.61 6.55 -7.25
CA ALA A 211 0.55 6.79 -6.39
C ALA A 211 1.90 6.48 -7.07
N GLU A 212 2.00 5.34 -7.76
CA GLU A 212 3.21 4.95 -8.49
C GLU A 212 3.51 5.84 -9.69
N SER A 213 2.47 6.23 -10.43
CA SER A 213 2.61 7.11 -11.61
C SER A 213 3.01 8.53 -11.18
N CYS A 214 2.47 9.00 -10.05
CA CYS A 214 2.88 10.23 -9.37
C CYS A 214 4.34 10.17 -8.91
N ALA A 215 4.73 9.10 -8.23
CA ALA A 215 6.11 8.89 -7.78
C ALA A 215 7.10 8.93 -8.94
N THR A 216 6.78 8.23 -10.02
CA THR A 216 7.60 8.19 -11.25
C THR A 216 7.71 9.58 -11.86
N SER A 217 6.59 10.30 -12.00
CA SER A 217 6.57 11.64 -12.58
C SER A 217 7.40 12.65 -11.79
N ILE A 218 7.40 12.56 -10.46
CA ILE A 218 8.22 13.42 -9.59
C ILE A 218 9.71 13.08 -9.72
N ARG A 219 10.06 11.78 -9.75
CA ARG A 219 11.45 11.33 -9.96
C ARG A 219 11.97 11.76 -11.33
N ASP A 220 11.20 11.57 -12.39
CA ASP A 220 11.58 11.96 -13.76
C ASP A 220 11.77 13.48 -13.90
N ALA A 221 10.97 14.27 -13.18
CA ALA A 221 11.13 15.73 -13.16
C ALA A 221 12.41 16.16 -12.43
N TYR A 222 12.90 15.37 -11.48
CA TYR A 222 14.15 15.60 -10.75
C TYR A 222 15.38 15.08 -11.51
N ASP A 223 15.27 13.94 -12.20
CA ASP A 223 16.30 13.37 -13.09
C ASP A 223 16.40 14.10 -14.46
N GLY A 224 15.93 15.35 -14.53
CA GLY A 224 16.04 16.22 -15.70
C GLY A 224 17.50 16.47 -16.14
N PRO A 225 17.73 16.82 -17.42
CA PRO A 225 18.96 16.50 -18.16
C PRO A 225 20.16 17.36 -17.79
N ASP A 226 20.85 17.02 -16.71
CA ASP A 226 22.23 17.42 -16.49
C ASP A 226 23.07 16.14 -16.25
N GLU A 227 24.12 15.98 -17.06
CA GLU A 227 25.16 14.92 -17.02
C GLU A 227 25.05 13.68 -17.95
N LEU A 228 24.71 13.84 -19.23
CA LEU A 228 25.10 12.83 -20.26
C LEU A 228 25.59 13.41 -21.61
N ASP A 229 26.20 14.61 -21.63
CA ASP A 229 26.99 15.02 -22.80
C ASP A 229 28.18 15.95 -22.48
N GLU A 230 28.91 15.67 -21.40
CA GLU A 230 30.30 16.12 -21.29
C GLU A 230 31.22 15.03 -21.84
N SER A 231 31.27 14.92 -23.17
CA SER A 231 32.38 14.25 -23.84
C SER A 231 33.70 14.82 -23.28
N PRO A 232 34.65 14.00 -22.78
CA PRO A 232 35.89 14.52 -22.23
C PRO A 232 36.66 15.26 -23.34
N PRO A 233 37.32 16.40 -23.03
CA PRO A 233 38.03 17.16 -24.05
C PRO A 233 39.14 16.31 -24.67
N GLU A 234 39.06 16.10 -25.98
CA GLU A 234 40.13 15.47 -26.76
C GLU A 234 41.41 16.29 -26.59
N ARG A 235 42.41 15.69 -25.92
CA ARG A 235 43.76 16.27 -25.85
C ARG A 235 44.38 16.22 -27.25
N SER A 236 44.58 17.40 -27.84
CA SER A 236 45.47 17.62 -29.00
C SER A 236 46.94 17.57 -28.60
#